data_AF-A0A537WC14-F1
#
_entry.id   AF-A0A537WC14-F1
#
_cell.length_a   1.000
_cell.length_b   1.000
_cell.length_c   1.000
_cell.angle_alpha   90.00
_cell.angle_beta   90.00
_cell.angle_gamma   90.00
#
_symmetry.space_group_name_H-M   'P 1'
#
loop_
_entity.id
_entity.type
_entity.pdbx_description
1 polymer ?
#
loop_
_entity_poly.entity_id
_entity_poly.type
_entity_poly.pdbx_seq_one_letter_code
_entity_poly.pdbx_strand_id
1 'polypeptide(L)'
;MDSGSLDGVWKVERVGGALPPLYGCRKRISGRRGTTEFWHVPALPFDVRGLELHYRPPFNVLVDVLEPQDDGYFGRATIAGREFGQFRMRRV
;
A
#
# COMPACT_ATOMS: atom_id res chain seq x y z
N MET A 1 20.41 -10.31 7.68
CA MET A 1 19.58 -9.09 7.63
C MET A 1 18.72 -9.22 6.40
N ASP A 2 17.42 -9.40 6.59
CA ASP A 2 16.49 -9.72 5.51
C ASP A 2 16.10 -8.42 4.79
N SER A 3 17.01 -7.95 3.94
CA SER A 3 16.87 -6.69 3.22
C SER A 3 15.91 -6.87 2.03
N GLY A 4 14.70 -6.33 2.14
CA GLY A 4 13.95 -5.88 0.95
C GLY A 4 12.76 -6.73 0.50
N SER A 5 12.29 -7.70 1.28
CA SER A 5 11.01 -8.36 0.97
C SER A 5 9.82 -7.51 1.44
N LEU A 6 8.88 -7.23 0.53
CA LEU A 6 7.60 -6.62 0.86
C LEU A 6 6.68 -7.54 1.67
N ASP A 7 7.01 -8.82 1.81
CA ASP A 7 6.19 -9.78 2.54
C ASP A 7 5.97 -9.37 3.99
N GLY A 8 4.80 -9.70 4.50
CA GLY A 8 4.41 -9.43 5.88
C GLY A 8 3.19 -8.53 6.02
N VAL A 9 3.01 -7.99 7.22
CA VAL A 9 1.90 -7.09 7.56
C VAL A 9 2.47 -5.71 7.84
N TRP A 10 1.88 -4.71 7.20
CA TRP A 10 2.30 -3.33 7.26
C TRP A 10 1.16 -2.47 7.79
N LYS A 11 1.40 -1.72 8.85
CA LYS A 11 0.52 -0.62 9.26
C LYS A 11 0.67 0.52 8.26
N VAL A 12 -0.46 1.04 7.78
CA VAL A 12 -0.51 2.14 6.82
C VAL A 12 -1.00 3.40 7.52
N GLU A 13 -0.23 4.47 7.42
CA GLU A 13 -0.55 5.77 8.00
C GLU A 13 -0.60 6.83 6.90
N ARG A 14 -1.72 7.55 6.78
CA ARG A 14 -1.83 8.68 5.86
C ARG A 14 -0.83 9.76 6.25
N VAL A 15 -0.13 10.30 5.26
CA VAL A 15 0.76 11.47 5.41
C VAL A 15 0.14 12.72 4.79
N GLY A 16 -0.53 12.60 3.63
CA GLY A 16 -1.07 13.76 2.93
C GLY A 16 -1.96 13.44 1.74
N GLY A 17 -2.43 14.49 1.06
CA GLY A 17 -3.27 14.42 -0.14
C GLY A 17 -4.74 14.12 0.12
N ALA A 18 -5.43 13.57 -0.87
CA ALA A 18 -6.86 13.28 -0.84
C ALA A 18 -7.21 11.87 -0.32
N LEU A 19 -6.25 11.14 0.28
CA LEU A 19 -6.54 9.87 0.93
C LEU A 19 -7.54 10.05 2.08
N PRO A 20 -8.46 9.10 2.31
CA PRO A 20 -9.30 9.10 3.50
C PRO A 20 -8.43 8.91 4.76
N PRO A 21 -8.98 9.03 5.98
CA PRO A 21 -8.18 8.96 7.21
C PRO A 21 -7.38 7.64 7.46
N LEU A 22 -7.64 6.56 6.71
CA LEU A 22 -6.93 5.27 6.79
C LEU A 22 -6.81 4.65 8.20
N TYR A 23 -7.74 4.94 9.11
CA TYR A 23 -7.69 4.40 10.48
C TYR A 23 -7.71 2.87 10.49
N GLY A 24 -6.74 2.27 11.17
CA GLY A 24 -6.57 0.82 11.25
C GLY A 24 -6.13 0.16 9.94
N CYS A 25 -5.73 0.94 8.93
CA CYS A 25 -5.35 0.41 7.64
C CYS A 25 -4.07 -0.43 7.69
N ARG A 26 -4.15 -1.59 7.07
CA ARG A 26 -3.07 -2.56 6.97
C ARG A 26 -2.93 -3.05 5.55
N LYS A 27 -1.70 -3.33 5.14
CA LYS A 27 -1.40 -4.12 3.95
C LYS A 27 -0.84 -5.47 4.37
N ARG A 28 -1.39 -6.55 3.83
CA ARG A 28 -0.84 -7.90 3.98
C ARG A 28 -0.30 -8.34 2.64
N ILE A 29 0.97 -8.73 2.60
CA ILE A 29 1.67 -9.08 1.36
C ILE A 29 2.30 -10.47 1.50
N SER A 30 2.14 -11.28 0.46
CA SER A 30 2.74 -12.61 0.33
C SER A 30 3.12 -12.86 -1.14
N GLY A 31 4.42 -12.91 -1.39
CA GLY A 31 5.04 -12.99 -2.70
C GLY A 31 4.52 -11.88 -3.62
N ARG A 32 3.74 -12.29 -4.62
CA ARG A 32 3.26 -11.41 -5.70
C ARG A 32 1.86 -10.82 -5.47
N ARG A 33 1.27 -11.03 -4.29
CA ARG A 33 -0.11 -10.64 -4.01
C ARG A 33 -0.22 -9.99 -2.65
N GLY A 34 -1.24 -9.17 -2.47
CA GLY A 34 -1.60 -8.67 -1.16
C GLY A 34 -2.99 -8.08 -1.10
N THR A 35 -3.35 -7.64 0.09
CA THR A 35 -4.65 -7.01 0.41
C THR A 35 -4.44 -5.74 1.22
N THR A 36 -5.23 -4.71 0.92
CA THR A 36 -5.39 -3.54 1.80
C THR A 36 -6.67 -3.74 2.62
N GLU A 37 -6.55 -3.68 3.94
CA GLU A 37 -7.61 -3.99 4.91
C GLU A 37 -7.78 -2.80 5.87
N PHE A 38 -9.00 -2.30 6.05
CA PHE A 38 -9.33 -1.31 7.08
C PHE A 38 -10.82 -1.35 7.42
N TRP A 39 -11.20 -0.63 8.47
CA TRP A 39 -12.56 -0.63 9.01
C TRP A 39 -13.62 -0.37 7.93
N HIS A 40 -14.59 -1.29 7.82
CA HIS A 40 -15.69 -1.37 6.84
C HIS A 40 -15.36 -1.62 5.36
N VAL A 41 -14.09 -1.83 4.99
CA VAL A 41 -13.74 -2.09 3.58
C VAL A 41 -13.35 -3.55 3.38
N PRO A 42 -13.99 -4.27 2.43
CA PRO A 42 -13.57 -5.61 2.04
C PRO A 42 -12.09 -5.59 1.66
N ALA A 43 -11.33 -6.61 2.07
CA ALA A 43 -9.90 -6.71 1.77
C ALA A 43 -9.63 -6.44 0.27
N LEU A 44 -9.08 -5.27 -0.06
CA LEU A 44 -8.91 -4.81 -1.43
C LEU A 44 -7.69 -5.50 -2.03
N PRO A 45 -7.85 -6.43 -2.99
CA PRO A 45 -6.74 -7.20 -3.49
C PRO A 45 -5.89 -6.38 -4.47
N PHE A 46 -4.57 -6.61 -4.42
CA PHE A 46 -3.60 -6.05 -5.36
C PHE A 46 -2.54 -7.09 -5.75
N ASP A 47 -1.92 -6.87 -6.90
CA ASP A 47 -0.73 -7.57 -7.34
C ASP A 47 0.53 -6.74 -7.06
N VAL A 48 1.61 -7.40 -6.64
CA VAL A 48 2.90 -6.77 -6.38
C VAL A 48 3.77 -6.86 -7.64
N ARG A 49 4.31 -5.72 -8.08
CA ARG A 49 5.22 -5.60 -9.22
C ARG A 49 6.43 -4.76 -8.80
N GLY A 50 7.47 -5.44 -8.31
CA GLY A 50 8.60 -4.74 -7.69
C GLY A 50 8.12 -3.94 -6.47
N LEU A 51 8.21 -2.62 -6.54
CA LEU A 51 7.75 -1.69 -5.50
C LEU A 51 6.39 -1.05 -5.80
N GLU A 52 5.63 -1.59 -6.75
CA GLU A 52 4.30 -1.11 -7.09
C GLU A 52 3.22 -2.10 -6.67
N LEU A 53 2.14 -1.58 -6.10
CA LEU A 53 0.96 -2.35 -5.70
C LEU A 53 -0.20 -1.98 -6.64
N HIS A 54 -0.54 -2.90 -7.54
CA HIS A 54 -1.56 -2.70 -8.58
C HIS A 54 -2.88 -3.29 -8.10
N TYR A 55 -3.85 -2.45 -7.76
CA TYR A 55 -5.14 -2.93 -7.29
C TYR A 55 -5.91 -3.66 -8.40
N ARG A 56 -6.77 -4.59 -8.02
CA ARG A 56 -7.60 -5.35 -8.96
C ARG A 56 -8.98 -4.71 -9.15
N PRO A 57 -9.75 -5.11 -10.19
CA PRO A 57 -11.09 -4.58 -10.42
C PRO A 57 -11.99 -4.65 -9.17
N PRO A 58 -12.81 -3.62 -8.92
CA PRO A 58 -13.08 -2.45 -9.77
C PRO A 58 -12.06 -1.30 -9.63
N PHE A 59 -10.96 -1.49 -8.90
CA PHE A 59 -9.99 -0.44 -8.55
C PHE A 59 -8.69 -0.49 -9.37
N ASN A 60 -8.71 -1.09 -10.56
CA ASN A 60 -7.51 -1.33 -11.38
C ASN A 60 -6.83 -0.08 -11.95
N VAL A 61 -7.35 1.11 -11.66
CA VAL A 61 -6.69 2.40 -11.95
C VAL A 61 -5.83 2.89 -10.79
N LEU A 62 -5.94 2.27 -9.62
CA LEU A 62 -5.16 2.60 -8.44
C LEU A 62 -3.83 1.85 -8.44
N VAL A 63 -2.75 2.59 -8.27
CA VAL A 63 -1.41 2.04 -8.08
C VAL A 63 -0.74 2.76 -6.93
N ASP A 64 -0.28 2.01 -5.94
CA ASP A 64 0.60 2.54 -4.91
C ASP A 64 2.06 2.30 -5.30
N VAL A 65 2.85 3.37 -5.40
CA VAL A 65 4.30 3.30 -5.68
C VAL A 65 5.07 3.46 -4.37
N LEU A 66 5.94 2.51 -4.05
CA LEU A 66 6.69 2.47 -2.81
C LEU A 66 8.15 2.92 -3.01
N GLU A 67 8.67 3.64 -2.04
CA GLU A 67 10.06 4.00 -1.90
C GLU A 67 10.57 3.45 -0.56
N PRO A 68 11.68 2.67 -0.53
CA PRO A 68 12.25 2.17 0.71
C PRO A 68 12.62 3.31 1.65
N GLN A 69 12.39 3.10 2.95
CA GLN A 69 12.78 3.98 4.05
C GLN A 69 13.42 3.12 5.15
N ASP A 70 14.13 3.73 6.09
CA ASP A 70 14.93 3.01 7.10
C ASP A 70 14.13 1.92 7.86
N ASP A 71 12.87 2.18 8.21
CA ASP A 71 12.01 1.27 8.98
C ASP A 71 10.74 0.81 8.22
N GLY A 72 10.72 0.97 6.89
CA GLY A 72 9.61 0.53 6.05
C GLY A 72 9.58 1.18 4.67
N TYR A 73 8.42 1.74 4.30
CA TYR A 73 8.25 2.35 2.98
C TYR A 73 7.47 3.66 3.05
N PHE A 74 7.86 4.62 2.22
CA PHE A 74 7.02 5.75 1.85
C PHE A 74 6.23 5.39 0.60
N GLY A 75 4.94 5.67 0.59
CA GLY A 75 4.04 5.29 -0.49
C GLY A 75 3.36 6.51 -1.11
N ARG A 76 3.30 6.53 -2.44
CA ARG A 76 2.47 7.45 -3.23
C ARG A 76 1.32 6.69 -3.82
N ALA A 77 0.09 7.06 -3.46
CA ALA A 77 -1.12 6.54 -4.06
C ALA A 77 -1.42 7.34 -5.34
N THR A 78 -1.55 6.63 -6.45
CA THR A 78 -1.85 7.21 -7.77
C THR A 78 -3.17 6.68 -8.30
N ILE A 79 -3.87 7.52 -9.07
CA ILE A 79 -5.04 7.15 -9.85
C ILE A 79 -4.80 7.51 -11.31
N ALA A 80 -4.85 6.52 -12.20
CA ALA A 80 -4.51 6.69 -13.62
C ALA A 80 -3.16 7.41 -13.84
N GLY A 81 -2.16 7.08 -13.01
CA GLY A 81 -0.80 7.65 -13.07
C GLY A 81 -0.63 9.03 -12.43
N ARG A 82 -1.68 9.64 -11.87
CA ARG A 82 -1.58 10.91 -11.13
C ARG A 82 -1.58 10.66 -9.64
N GLU A 83 -0.60 11.20 -8.93
CA GLU A 83 -0.57 11.16 -7.47
C GLU A 83 -1.78 11.89 -6.90
N PHE A 84 -2.47 11.25 -5.96
CA PHE A 84 -3.56 11.88 -5.20
C PHE A 84 -3.33 11.80 -3.69
N GLY A 85 -2.37 11.02 -3.20
CA GLY A 85 -2.02 11.05 -1.80
C GLY A 85 -0.80 10.24 -1.42
N GLN A 86 -0.43 10.39 -0.16
CA GLN A 86 0.83 9.89 0.37
C GLN A 86 0.59 9.17 1.68
N PHE A 87 1.34 8.10 1.93
CA PHE A 87 1.24 7.30 3.13
C PHE A 87 2.60 6.73 3.54
N ARG A 88 2.69 6.22 4.77
CA ARG A 88 3.83 5.44 5.27
C ARG A 88 3.38 4.04 5.59
N MET A 89 4.26 3.08 5.35
CA MET A 89 4.15 1.70 5.77
C MET A 89 5.20 1.43 6.83
N ARG A 90 4.78 0.99 8.02
CA ARG A 90 5.67 0.44 9.04
C ARG A 90 5.30 -1.01 9.31
N ARG A 91 6.29 -1.84 9.62
CA ARG A 91 6.04 -3.25 9.92
C ARG A 91 5.22 -3.38 11.22
N VAL A 92 4.30 -4.34 11.24
CA VAL A 92 3.54 -4.74 12.45
C VAL A 92 4.31 -5.80 13.21
#